data_AF-A0A926MI21-F1
#
_entry.id   AF-A0A926MI21-F1
#
_cell.length_a   1.000
_cell.length_b   1.000
_cell.length_c   1.000
_cell.angle_alpha   90.00
_cell.angle_beta   90.00
_cell.angle_gamma   90.00
#
_symmetry.space_group_name_H-M   'P 1'
#
loop_
_entity.id
_entity.type
_entity.pdbx_description
1 polymer ?
#
loop_
_entity_poly.entity_id
_entity_poly.type
_entity_poly.pdbx_seq_one_letter_code
_entity_poly.pdbx_strand_id
1 'polypeptide(L)' 'MKSILGISAFYHDSAASILIDGKIIAAAQEERFTRKKHDSSYPYHAIEFVLS' A
#
# COMPACT_ATOMS: atom_id res chain seq x y z
N MET A 1 3.03 -19.86 -7.34
CA MET A 1 3.44 -18.52 -6.91
C MET A 1 2.32 -17.97 -6.05
N LYS A 2 2.56 -17.75 -4.75
CA LYS A 2 1.58 -17.18 -3.83
C LYS A 2 1.82 -15.69 -3.72
N SER A 3 0.81 -14.91 -4.08
CA SER A 3 0.84 -13.45 -3.94
C SER A 3 -0.09 -13.01 -2.80
N ILE A 4 0.36 -12.05 -2.00
CA ILE A 4 -0.40 -11.48 -0.88
C ILE A 4 -0.37 -9.97 -1.03
N LEU A 5 -1.55 -9.34 -1.08
CA LEU A 5 -1.70 -7.89 -1.00
C LEU A 5 -1.95 -7.50 0.46
N GLY A 6 -0.98 -6.83 1.07
CA GLY A 6 -1.11 -6.23 2.40
C GLY A 6 -1.72 -4.83 2.29
N ILE A 7 -2.70 -4.54 3.14
CA ILE A 7 -3.41 -3.26 3.18
C ILE A 7 -3.38 -2.72 4.61
N SER A 8 -2.99 -1.45 4.76
CA SER A 8 -3.17 -0.64 5.97
C SER A 8 -4.14 0.49 5.63
N ALA A 9 -5.26 0.60 6.35
CA ALA A 9 -6.30 1.60 6.10
C ALA A 9 -7.14 1.91 7.35
N PHE A 10 -7.85 3.04 7.33
CA PHE A 10 -8.89 3.44 8.31
C PHE A 10 -8.40 3.69 9.75
N TYR A 11 -7.10 3.91 9.94
CA TYR A 11 -6.56 4.35 11.23
C TYR A 11 -5.55 5.48 11.04
N HIS A 12 -4.28 5.17 10.77
CA HIS A 12 -3.22 6.12 10.42
C HIS A 12 -2.37 5.55 9.28
N ASP A 13 -1.71 6.44 8.54
CA ASP A 13 -0.75 6.13 7.46
C ASP A 13 -1.20 4.97 6.58
N SER A 14 -2.22 5.20 5.77
CA SER A 14 -2.68 4.22 4.80
C SER A 14 -1.57 3.86 3.81
N ALA A 15 -1.50 2.58 3.47
CA ALA A 15 -0.42 2.01 2.69
C ALA A 15 -0.83 0.67 2.07
N ALA A 16 -0.07 0.25 1.06
CA ALA A 16 -0.19 -1.07 0.45
C ALA A 16 1.19 -1.71 0.26
N SER A 17 1.23 -3.03 0.26
CA SER A 17 2.42 -3.82 -0.06
C SER A 17 2.05 -5.09 -0.81
N ILE A 18 2.91 -5.59 -1.68
CA ILE A 18 2.76 -6.90 -2.31
C ILE A 18 3.91 -7.83 -1.95
N LEU A 19 3.55 -9.05 -1.54
CA LEU A 19 4.49 -10.13 -1.29
C LEU A 19 4.32 -11.21 -2.35
N ILE A 20 5.43 -11.78 -2.82
CA ILE A 20 5.46 -12.92 -3.72
C ILE A 20 6.37 -13.98 -3.10
N ASP A 21 5.81 -15.17 -2.84
CA ASP A 21 6.50 -16.30 -2.22
C ASP A 21 7.29 -15.92 -0.95
N GLY A 22 6.65 -15.08 -0.11
CA GLY A 22 7.20 -14.62 1.18
C GLY A 22 8.15 -13.44 1.09
N LYS A 23 8.46 -12.93 -0.10
CA LYS A 23 9.32 -11.74 -0.29
C LYS A 23 8.50 -10.50 -0.58
N ILE A 24 8.83 -9.39 0.08
CA ILE A 24 8.25 -8.08 -0.22
C ILE A 24 8.81 -7.62 -1.56
N ILE A 25 7.94 -7.36 -2.53
CA ILE A 25 8.33 -6.88 -3.87
C ILE A 25 8.16 -5.36 -3.96
N ALA A 26 7.07 -4.82 -3.44
CA ALA A 26 6.83 -3.39 -3.37
C ALA A 26 6.02 -3.02 -2.12
N ALA A 27 6.20 -1.80 -1.64
CA ALA A 27 5.41 -1.19 -0.59
C ALA A 27 5.38 0.33 -0.80
N ALA A 28 4.23 0.96 -0.57
CA ALA A 28 4.07 2.40 -0.69
C ALA A 28 3.05 2.94 0.32
N GLN A 29 3.28 4.18 0.76
CA GLN A 29 2.34 4.93 1.60
C GLN A 29 1.50 5.86 0.74
N GLU A 30 0.19 5.93 1.03
CA GLU A 30 -0.77 6.73 0.28
C GLU A 30 -0.43 8.22 0.29
N GLU A 31 0.08 8.72 1.42
CA GLU A 31 0.47 10.13 1.58
C GLU A 31 1.54 10.61 0.57
N ARG A 32 2.33 9.68 0.00
CA ARG A 32 3.31 10.02 -1.04
C ARG A 32 2.63 10.45 -2.34
N PHE A 33 1.44 9.92 -2.61
CA PHE A 33 0.62 10.20 -3.79
C PHE A 33 -0.38 11.33 -3.52
N THR A 34 -1.15 11.25 -2.42
CA THR A 34 -2.20 12.22 -2.10
C THR A 34 -1.65 13.54 -1.57
N ARG A 35 -0.38 13.55 -1.12
CA ARG A 35 0.29 14.68 -0.49
C ARG A 35 -0.40 15.17 0.78
N LYS A 36 -1.28 14.36 1.36
CA LYS A 36 -1.91 14.57 2.66
C LYS A 36 -1.11 13.81 3.70
N LYS A 37 -0.45 14.52 4.61
CA LYS A 37 0.34 13.88 5.66
C LYS A 37 -0.56 13.02 6.54
N HIS A 38 -0.11 11.80 6.81
CA HIS A 38 -0.84 10.77 7.56
C HIS A 38 -2.21 10.43 6.97
N ASP A 39 -2.30 10.34 5.64
CA ASP A 39 -3.55 10.02 4.97
C ASP A 39 -4.12 8.69 5.49
N SER A 40 -5.25 8.76 6.18
CA SER A 40 -5.93 7.60 6.77
C SER A 40 -7.00 6.99 5.86
N SER A 41 -7.17 7.54 4.65
CA SER A 41 -8.16 7.06 3.69
C SER A 41 -7.81 5.67 3.14
N TYR A 42 -8.66 5.15 2.26
CA TYR A 42 -8.35 3.88 1.61
C TYR A 42 -7.16 4.07 0.64
N PRO A 43 -6.13 3.20 0.67
CA PRO A 43 -4.86 3.41 -0.04
C PRO A 43 -4.97 3.09 -1.54
N TYR A 44 -5.80 3.84 -2.27
CA TYR A 44 -6.09 3.59 -3.68
C TYR A 44 -4.82 3.69 -4.53
N HIS A 45 -4.05 4.76 -4.39
CA HIS A 45 -2.85 4.99 -5.19
C HIS A 45 -1.71 4.05 -4.82
N ALA A 46 -1.55 3.73 -3.54
CA ALA A 46 -0.55 2.76 -3.12
C ALA A 46 -0.89 1.35 -3.63
N ILE A 47 -2.16 0.94 -3.64
CA ILE A 47 -2.58 -0.35 -4.22
C ILE A 47 -2.27 -0.36 -5.73
N GLU A 48 -2.63 0.69 -6.45
CA GLU A 48 -2.34 0.81 -7.88
C GLU A 48 -0.84 0.69 -8.15
N PHE A 49 -0.02 1.41 -7.38
CA PHE A 49 1.44 1.39 -7.51
C PHE A 49 2.06 0.01 -7.24
N VAL A 50 1.61 -0.73 -6.23
CA VAL A 50 2.19 -2.05 -5.93
C VAL A 50 1.71 -3.15 -6.88
N LEU A 51 0.69 -2.89 -7.69
CA LEU A 51 0.14 -3.82 -8.68
C LEU A 51 0.56 -3.51 -10.13
N SER A 52 1.17 -2.35 -10.40
CA SER A 52 1.72 -1.98 -11.71
C SER A 52 3.04 -2.68 -12.00
#